data_AF-A0A644SJN7-F1
#
_entry.id   AF-A0A644SJN7-F1
#
_cell.length_a   1.000
_cell.length_b   1.000
_cell.length_c   1.000
_cell.angle_alpha   90.00
_cell.angle_beta   90.00
_cell.angle_gamma   90.00
#
_symmetry.space_group_name_H-M   'P 1'
#
loop_
_entity.id
_entity.type
_entity.pdbx_description
1 polymer ?
#
loop_
_entity_poly.entity_id
_entity_poly.type
_entity_poly.pdbx_seq_one_letter_code
_entity_poly.pdbx_strand_id
1 'polypeptide(L)' 'MSLSSDKQAAKNQVKAILDDMLKREETSTEEFANRLIEAMEEWLKKATIIYTSGLIAPNGNVTGTFNGKLE' A
#
# COMPACT_ATOMS: atom_id res chain seq x y z
N MET A 1 9.98 4.53 8.68
CA MET A 1 8.62 5.08 8.47
C MET A 1 7.65 4.06 9.05
N SER A 2 6.66 4.50 9.83
CA SER A 2 5.61 3.60 10.31
C SER A 2 4.46 3.64 9.31
N LEU A 3 3.75 2.52 9.15
CA LEU A 3 2.60 2.45 8.26
C LEU A 3 1.51 3.45 8.67
N SER A 4 1.50 3.93 9.93
CA SER A 4 0.67 5.05 10.38
C SER A 4 1.00 6.39 9.74
N SER A 5 2.28 6.75 9.57
CA SER A 5 2.68 7.98 8.86
C SER A 5 2.42 7.85 7.36
N ASP A 6 2.66 6.68 6.78
CA ASP A 6 2.43 6.43 5.35
C ASP A 6 0.94 6.37 5.01
N LYS A 7 0.10 5.91 5.95
CA LYS A 7 -1.36 5.91 5.82
C LYS A 7 -1.92 7.32 5.68
N GLN A 8 -1.35 8.30 6.39
CA GLN A 8 -1.78 9.68 6.24
C GLN A 8 -1.41 10.24 4.86
N ALA A 9 -0.22 9.91 4.35
CA ALA A 9 0.19 10.29 3.01
C ALA A 9 -0.73 9.66 1.94
N ALA A 10 -1.02 8.37 2.05
CA ALA A 10 -1.94 7.67 1.14
C ALA A 10 -3.35 8.28 1.15
N LYS A 11 -3.88 8.62 2.34
CA LYS A 11 -5.16 9.34 2.45
C LYS A 11 -5.15 10.69 1.73
N ASN A 12 -4.06 11.44 1.86
CA ASN A 12 -3.93 12.74 1.18
C ASN A 12 -3.88 12.56 -0.35
N GLN A 13 -3.20 11.50 -0.83
CA GLN A 13 -3.12 11.18 -2.25
C GLN A 13 -4.49 10.80 -2.83
N VAL A 14 -5.28 9.98 -2.11
CA VAL A 14 -6.66 9.64 -2.50
C VAL A 14 -7.56 10.88 -2.54
N LYS A 15 -7.44 11.78 -1.55
CA LYS A 15 -8.17 13.06 -1.57
C LYS A 15 -7.81 13.91 -2.79
N ALA A 16 -6.53 14.00 -3.12
CA ALA A 16 -6.08 14.76 -4.29
C ALA A 16 -6.63 14.19 -5.60
N ILE A 17 -6.72 12.86 -5.74
CA ILE A 17 -7.36 12.20 -6.88
C ILE A 17 -8.84 12.63 -6.96
N LEU A 18 -9.56 12.59 -5.85
CA LEU A 18 -10.97 12.98 -5.83
C LEU A 18 -11.15 14.47 -6.15
N ASP A 19 -10.35 15.35 -5.56
CA ASP A 19 -10.40 16.79 -5.81
C ASP A 19 -10.08 17.13 -7.26
N ASP A 20 -9.19 16.39 -7.90
CA ASP A 20 -8.89 16.50 -9.34
C ASP A 20 -10.10 16.07 -10.18
N MET A 21 -10.70 14.91 -9.88
CA MET A 21 -11.87 14.41 -10.60
C MET A 21 -13.09 15.34 -10.48
N LEU A 22 -13.30 15.97 -9.32
CA LEU A 22 -14.40 16.91 -9.09
C LEU A 22 -14.26 18.23 -9.85
N LYS A 23 -13.05 18.59 -10.30
CA LYS A 23 -12.79 19.80 -11.09
C LYS A 23 -12.98 19.60 -12.59
N ARG A 24 -13.18 18.36 -13.04
CA ARG A 24 -13.33 18.05 -14.46
C ARG A 24 -14.76 18.23 -14.90
N GLU A 25 -14.92 18.65 -16.15
CA GLU A 25 -16.24 18.81 -16.78
C GLU A 25 -16.92 17.45 -17.03
N GLU A 26 -16.12 16.41 -17.31
CA GLU A 26 -16.59 15.05 -17.50
C GLU A 26 -16.11 14.12 -16.38
N THR A 27 -17.02 13.28 -15.89
CA THR A 27 -16.72 12.28 -14.87
C THR A 27 -16.38 10.94 -15.53
N SER A 28 -15.24 10.36 -15.16
CA SER A 28 -14.86 8.99 -15.52
C SER A 28 -14.66 8.14 -14.26
N THR A 29 -15.56 7.18 -14.05
CA THR A 29 -15.47 6.24 -12.92
C THR A 29 -14.33 5.25 -13.09
N GLU A 30 -14.00 4.89 -14.33
CA GLU A 30 -12.90 3.99 -14.66
C GLU A 30 -11.54 4.61 -14.33
N GLU A 31 -11.34 5.88 -14.71
CA GLU A 31 -10.10 6.59 -14.39
C GLU A 31 -9.93 6.73 -12.87
N PHE A 32 -11.01 7.11 -12.18
CA PHE A 32 -10.98 7.21 -10.72
C PHE A 32 -10.60 5.87 -10.08
N ALA A 33 -11.21 4.77 -10.52
CA ALA A 33 -10.93 3.43 -10.00
C ALA A 33 -9.45 3.04 -10.22
N ASN A 34 -8.92 3.27 -11.41
CA ASN A 34 -7.51 2.96 -11.72
C ASN A 34 -6.55 3.75 -10.82
N ARG A 35 -6.73 5.06 -10.73
CA ARG A 35 -5.85 5.94 -9.92
C ARG A 35 -5.97 5.64 -8.43
N LEU A 36 -7.15 5.27 -7.96
CA LEU A 36 -7.35 4.85 -6.57
C LEU A 36 -6.57 3.58 -6.26
N ILE A 37 -6.68 2.56 -7.12
CA ILE A 37 -5.97 1.29 -6.93
C ILE A 37 -4.45 1.49 -6.97
N GLU A 38 -3.94 2.28 -7.90
CA GLU A 38 -2.50 2.61 -7.97
C GLU A 38 -1.99 3.24 -6.66
N ALA A 39 -2.70 4.25 -6.13
CA ALA A 39 -2.32 4.90 -4.88
C ALA A 39 -2.38 3.93 -3.68
N MET A 40 -3.33 3.00 -3.67
CA MET A 40 -3.42 1.96 -2.64
C MET A 40 -2.28 0.94 -2.77
N GLU A 41 -1.94 0.51 -3.98
CA GLU A 41 -0.80 -0.39 -4.21
C GLU A 41 0.52 0.22 -3.76
N GLU A 42 0.78 1.49 -4.09
CA GLU A 42 1.98 2.21 -3.65
C GLU A 42 2.10 2.26 -2.13
N TRP A 43 0.97 2.47 -1.45
CA TRP A 43 0.93 2.46 0.01
C TRP A 43 1.17 1.06 0.58
N LEU A 44 0.52 0.04 0.03
CA LEU A 44 0.66 -1.35 0.47
C LEU A 44 2.08 -1.89 0.23
N LYS A 45 2.74 -1.50 -0.85
CA LYS A 45 4.14 -1.87 -1.14
C LYS A 45 5.14 -1.31 -0.13
N LYS A 46 4.79 -0.23 0.59
CA LYS A 46 5.59 0.34 1.68
C LYS A 46 5.43 -0.40 3.00
N ALA A 47 4.44 -1.29 3.11
CA ALA A 47 4.30 -2.16 4.26
C ALA A 47 5.58 -2.99 4.41
N THR A 48 6.31 -2.77 5.50
CA THR A 48 7.53 -3.51 5.78
C THR A 48 7.15 -4.81 6.49
N ILE A 49 7.52 -5.95 5.92
CA ILE A 49 7.36 -7.23 6.61
C ILE A 49 8.43 -7.31 7.69
N ILE A 50 8.04 -7.15 8.95
CA ILE A 50 8.94 -7.36 10.09
C ILE A 50 8.91 -8.84 10.45
N TYR A 51 10.01 -9.55 10.16
CA TYR A 51 10.20 -10.92 10.61
C TYR A 51 10.59 -10.92 12.09
N THR A 52 9.66 -11.29 12.98
CA THR A 52 9.89 -11.32 14.43
C THR A 52 10.62 -12.58 14.90
N SER A 53 10.57 -13.68 14.12
CA SER A 53 11.39 -14.89 14.28
C SER A 53 11.29 -15.81 13.05
N GLY A 54 12.23 -16.75 12.88
CA GLY A 54 11.98 -17.98 12.10
C GLY A 54 12.53 -18.09 10.67
N LEU A 55 13.59 -17.37 10.29
CA LEU A 55 14.30 -17.64 9.03
C LEU A 55 15.63 -18.37 9.33
N ILE A 56 15.62 -19.70 9.29
CA ILE A 56 16.85 -20.51 9.34
C ILE A 56 17.08 -21.07 7.94
N ALA A 57 18.17 -20.68 7.30
CA ALA A 57 18.64 -21.29 6.05
C ALA A 57 20.02 -21.90 6.28
N PRO A 58 20.10 -23.20 6.65
CA PRO A 58 21.40 -23.85 6.78
C PRO A 58 22.09 -24.03 5.43
N ASN A 59 21.36 -24.22 4.31
CA ASN A 59 21.89 -24.38 2.94
C ASN A 59 20.79 -24.27 1.84
N GLY A 60 20.10 -23.13 1.68
CA GLY A 60 19.12 -22.96 0.59
C GLY A 60 18.12 -21.82 0.78
N ASN A 61 17.15 -21.70 -0.13
CA ASN A 61 16.08 -20.69 -0.04
C ASN A 61 15.32 -20.85 1.27
N VAL A 62 15.16 -19.73 1.98
CA VAL A 62 14.44 -19.71 3.25
C VAL A 62 12.95 -19.96 3.01
N THR A 63 12.39 -21.00 3.64
CA THR A 63 10.96 -21.28 3.68
C THR A 63 10.47 -21.31 5.13
N GLY A 64 9.36 -20.62 5.41
CA GLY A 64 8.76 -20.56 6.74
C GLY A 64 7.31 -20.07 6.69
N THR A 65 6.48 -20.52 7.64
CA THR A 65 5.08 -20.09 7.76
C THR A 65 5.02 -18.69 8.37
N PHE A 66 4.34 -17.76 7.69
CA PHE A 66 4.10 -16.41 8.21
C PHE A 66 3.26 -16.45 9.49
N ASN A 67 3.85 -16.00 10.60
CA ASN A 67 3.16 -15.73 11.88
C ASN A 67 3.41 -14.26 12.26
N GLY A 68 2.81 -13.33 11.52
CA GLY A 68 2.95 -11.89 11.77
C GLY A 68 1.64 -11.12 11.61
N LYS A 69 1.62 -9.87 12.06
CA LYS A 69 0.62 -8.88 11.65
C LYS A 69 1.25 -7.96 10.61
N LEU A 70 0.47 -7.59 9.61
CA LEU A 70 0.80 -6.47 8.72
C LEU A 70 0.70 -5.19 9.56
N GLU A 71 1.84 -4.53 9.79
CA GLU A 71 1.92 -3.30 10.58
C GLU A 71 2.27 -2.09 9.76
#